data_AF-A0A7X0HMY5-F1
#
_entry.id   AF-A0A7X0HMY5-F1
#
_cell.length_a   1.000
_cell.length_b   1.000
_cell.length_c   1.000
_cell.angle_alpha   90.00
_cell.angle_beta   90.00
_cell.angle_gamma   90.00
#
_symmetry.space_group_name_H-M   'P 1'
#
loop_
_entity.id
_entity.type
_entity.pdbx_description
1 polymer ?
#
loop_
_entity_poly.entity_id
_entity_poly.type
_entity_poly.pdbx_seq_one_letter_code
_entity_poly.pdbx_strand_id
1 'polypeptide(L)'
;MFTDWTEALEAESLPLEPTPAQELAAAARVTARSSRDKNDLGLLLDVLALPTDPDTLTALLPLLPETGDAPTMTHTPAAPALSAHEAMAISMHHNGDSQQTIREATGLSETELSDLIADQALGLPRTAATAPTIDVPVISLPLSNEVQQLLDWATAHPAASVRSRAARITADLSELSERRGSEAAQREAEEKVAKAKAELERAQEELRTVKAGTRTTAAATAPTPIRTGLGSGRTREELAAIRTWARANGHQVADAGMVPKRVLEAYDAAHQAPVRKAG
;
A
#
# COMPACT_ATOMS: atom_id res chain seq x y z
N MET A 1 7.40 -40.38 78.30
CA MET A 1 8.02 -40.11 76.99
C MET A 1 7.08 -39.24 76.14
N PHE A 2 6.83 -37.99 76.54
CA PHE A 2 5.99 -37.04 75.78
C PHE A 2 6.47 -35.59 76.03
N THR A 3 7.78 -35.37 76.01
CA THR A 3 8.39 -34.02 76.04
C THR A 3 8.69 -33.50 74.63
N ASP A 4 8.83 -34.40 73.65
CA ASP A 4 9.20 -34.04 72.27
C ASP A 4 8.07 -33.38 71.48
N TRP A 5 6.81 -33.56 71.89
CA TRP A 5 5.67 -33.02 71.15
C TRP A 5 5.51 -31.51 71.34
N THR A 6 5.93 -30.97 72.49
CA THR A 6 5.91 -29.53 72.75
C THR A 6 7.06 -28.83 72.01
N GLU A 7 8.25 -29.45 71.96
CA GLU A 7 9.39 -28.93 71.21
C GLU A 7 9.16 -28.99 69.69
N ALA A 8 8.47 -30.03 69.19
CA ALA A 8 8.04 -30.11 67.80
C ALA A 8 6.98 -29.05 67.43
N LEU A 9 6.04 -28.74 68.33
CA LEU A 9 5.02 -27.70 68.12
C LEU A 9 5.61 -26.28 68.12
N GLU A 10 6.63 -26.02 68.95
CA GLU A 10 7.36 -24.74 68.89
C GLU A 10 8.21 -24.63 67.61
N ALA A 11 8.84 -25.73 67.17
CA ALA A 11 9.59 -25.77 65.92
C ALA A 11 8.71 -25.65 64.65
N GLU A 12 7.44 -26.09 64.70
CA GLU A 12 6.46 -25.97 63.61
C GLU A 12 5.66 -24.66 63.64
N SER A 13 5.79 -23.84 64.69
CA SER A 13 5.18 -22.52 64.74
C SER A 13 5.92 -21.53 63.82
N LEU A 14 5.72 -21.65 62.50
CA LEU A 14 6.07 -20.57 61.58
C LEU A 14 5.29 -19.33 62.00
N PRO A 15 5.95 -18.19 62.29
CA PRO A 15 5.24 -16.96 62.56
C PRO A 15 4.39 -16.64 61.33
N LEU A 16 3.07 -16.72 61.50
CA LEU A 16 2.08 -16.40 60.46
C LEU A 16 2.04 -14.89 60.17
N GLU A 17 2.68 -14.09 61.03
CA GLU A 17 2.91 -12.68 60.79
C GLU A 17 4.29 -12.50 60.15
N PRO A 18 4.35 -12.12 58.86
CA PRO A 18 5.61 -11.80 58.23
C PRO A 18 6.27 -10.64 58.97
N THR A 19 7.59 -10.73 59.17
CA THR A 19 8.34 -9.60 59.73
C THR A 19 8.26 -8.40 58.77
N PRO A 20 8.34 -7.14 59.27
CA PRO A 20 8.28 -5.96 58.40
C PRO A 20 9.30 -5.98 57.25
N ALA A 21 10.48 -6.59 57.48
CA ALA A 21 11.49 -6.78 56.44
C ALA A 21 11.06 -7.76 55.34
N GLN A 22 10.34 -8.84 55.70
CA GLN A 22 9.79 -9.80 54.74
C GLN A 22 8.65 -9.20 53.93
N GLU A 23 7.82 -8.34 54.55
CA GLU A 23 6.75 -7.61 53.85
C GLU A 23 7.32 -6.63 52.82
N LEU A 24 8.32 -5.83 53.21
CA LEU A 24 9.00 -4.91 52.30
C LEU A 24 9.69 -5.64 51.15
N ALA A 25 10.33 -6.79 51.41
CA ALA A 25 10.94 -7.62 50.38
C ALA A 25 9.90 -8.23 49.43
N ALA A 26 8.73 -8.65 49.95
CA ALA A 26 7.63 -9.15 49.13
C ALA A 26 7.04 -8.04 48.25
N ALA A 27 6.83 -6.84 48.81
CA ALA A 27 6.37 -5.67 48.07
C ALA A 27 7.35 -5.26 46.96
N ALA A 28 8.66 -5.31 47.24
CA ALA A 28 9.69 -5.02 46.25
C ALA A 28 9.70 -6.03 45.09
N ARG A 29 9.47 -7.33 45.36
CA ARG A 29 9.34 -8.36 44.31
C ARG A 29 8.09 -8.20 43.46
N VAL A 30 6.96 -7.81 44.07
CA VAL A 30 5.73 -7.51 43.32
C VAL A 30 5.95 -6.31 42.41
N THR A 31 6.59 -5.26 42.94
CA THR A 31 6.95 -4.05 42.20
C THR A 31 7.88 -4.35 41.03
N ALA A 32 8.89 -5.22 41.22
CA ALA A 32 9.80 -5.65 40.17
C ALA A 32 9.09 -6.36 39.01
N ARG A 33 8.10 -7.20 39.30
CA ARG A 33 7.31 -7.89 38.27
C ARG A 33 6.39 -6.96 37.48
N SER A 34 5.99 -5.83 38.06
CA SER A 34 5.19 -4.80 37.39
C SER A 34 6.01 -3.71 36.71
N SER A 35 7.32 -3.67 36.95
CA SER A 35 8.22 -2.66 36.39
C SER A 35 8.58 -3.01 34.95
N ARG A 36 8.71 -1.98 34.10
CA ARG A 36 9.01 -2.16 32.66
C ARG A 36 10.49 -2.38 32.38
N ASP A 37 11.34 -1.67 33.11
CA ASP A 37 12.79 -1.74 32.96
C ASP A 37 13.47 -1.43 34.30
N LYS A 38 14.82 -1.51 34.31
CA LYS A 38 15.63 -1.25 35.50
C LYS A 38 15.46 0.17 36.06
N ASN A 39 15.25 1.16 35.21
CA ASN A 39 15.12 2.56 35.64
C ASN A 39 13.73 2.80 36.25
N ASP A 40 12.69 2.26 35.64
CA ASP A 40 11.31 2.27 36.12
C ASP A 40 11.21 1.58 37.51
N LEU A 41 11.87 0.43 37.68
CA LEU A 41 11.98 -0.25 38.96
C LEU A 41 12.60 0.65 40.05
N GLY A 42 13.70 1.34 39.74
CA GLY A 42 14.35 2.25 40.69
C GLY A 42 13.43 3.37 41.15
N LEU A 43 12.67 3.97 40.23
CA LEU A 43 11.71 5.04 40.53
C LEU A 43 10.53 4.54 41.37
N LEU A 44 9.97 3.37 41.03
CA LEU A 44 8.83 2.81 41.76
C LEU A 44 9.20 2.40 43.18
N LEU A 45 10.40 1.84 43.39
CA LEU A 45 10.87 1.51 44.74
C LEU A 45 11.08 2.77 45.59
N ASP A 46 11.62 3.84 45.02
CA ASP A 46 11.81 5.12 45.71
C ASP A 46 10.47 5.76 46.11
N VAL A 47 9.50 5.80 45.19
CA VAL A 47 8.15 6.34 45.44
C VAL A 47 7.41 5.54 46.53
N LEU A 48 7.57 4.22 46.55
CA LEU A 48 6.95 3.35 47.54
C LEU A 48 7.74 3.26 48.86
N ALA A 49 8.84 4.03 48.99
CA ALA A 49 9.76 3.98 50.13
C ALA A 49 10.25 2.56 50.45
N LEU A 50 10.43 1.73 49.42
CA LEU A 50 10.95 0.38 49.50
C LEU A 50 12.48 0.37 49.44
N PRO A 51 13.15 -0.70 49.89
CA PRO A 51 14.60 -0.78 49.88
C PRO A 51 15.18 -0.67 48.45
N THR A 52 16.04 0.33 48.24
CA THR A 52 16.73 0.62 46.97
C THR A 52 18.22 0.29 47.02
N ASP A 53 18.66 -0.53 47.98
CA ASP A 53 20.05 -0.91 48.11
C ASP A 53 20.54 -1.70 46.87
N PRO A 54 21.82 -1.54 46.46
CA PRO A 54 22.34 -2.15 45.24
C PRO A 54 22.21 -3.68 45.19
N ASP A 55 22.27 -4.35 46.34
CA ASP A 55 22.17 -5.80 46.46
C ASP A 55 20.72 -6.26 46.23
N THR A 56 19.74 -5.57 46.83
CA THR A 56 18.30 -5.80 46.59
C THR A 56 17.94 -5.53 45.14
N LEU A 57 18.40 -4.41 44.55
CA LEU A 57 18.16 -4.11 43.14
C LEU A 57 18.70 -5.23 42.24
N THR A 58 19.92 -5.71 42.50
CA THR A 58 20.53 -6.81 41.73
C THR A 58 19.74 -8.11 41.87
N ALA A 59 19.21 -8.42 43.05
CA ALA A 59 18.36 -9.58 43.28
C ALA A 59 16.99 -9.50 42.60
N LEU A 60 16.50 -8.28 42.30
CA LEU A 60 15.21 -8.03 41.67
C LEU A 60 15.29 -7.95 40.14
N LEU A 61 16.45 -7.66 39.55
CA LEU A 61 16.63 -7.57 38.09
C LEU A 61 16.14 -8.82 37.32
N PRO A 62 16.37 -10.07 37.77
CA PRO A 62 15.88 -11.27 37.08
C PRO A 62 14.35 -11.43 37.10
N LEU A 63 13.64 -10.64 37.92
CA LEU A 63 12.18 -10.67 38.02
C LEU A 63 11.52 -9.64 37.09
N LEU A 64 12.31 -8.80 36.42
CA LEU A 64 11.81 -7.92 35.38
C LEU A 64 11.26 -8.77 34.22
N PRO A 65 10.11 -8.40 33.63
CA PRO A 65 9.58 -9.12 32.48
C PRO A 65 10.57 -9.03 31.31
N GLU A 66 11.05 -10.18 30.81
CA GLU A 66 11.92 -10.34 29.62
C GLU A 66 11.25 -9.89 28.30
N THR A 67 10.12 -9.19 28.36
CA THR A 67 9.51 -8.52 27.21
C THR A 67 10.30 -7.27 26.90
N GLY A 68 11.43 -7.44 26.20
CA GLY A 68 11.99 -6.43 25.33
C GLY A 68 11.03 -6.14 24.17
N ASP A 69 9.94 -5.44 24.49
CA ASP A 69 9.28 -4.45 23.64
C ASP A 69 8.15 -3.83 24.46
N ALA A 70 8.31 -2.57 24.82
CA ALA A 70 7.27 -1.82 25.52
C ALA A 70 6.10 -1.56 24.57
N PRO A 71 4.84 -1.88 24.91
CA PRO A 71 3.75 -1.06 24.43
C PRO A 71 3.87 0.28 25.17
N THR A 72 4.41 1.27 24.46
CA THR A 72 4.32 2.68 24.83
C THR A 72 2.86 2.99 25.16
N MET A 73 2.59 3.44 26.39
CA MET A 73 1.28 3.99 26.75
C MET A 73 1.13 5.35 26.06
N THR A 74 0.84 5.34 24.77
CA THR A 74 0.00 6.38 24.21
C THR A 74 -1.38 6.20 24.81
N HIS A 75 -2.02 7.29 25.22
CA HIS A 75 -3.46 7.31 25.46
C HIS A 75 -4.14 7.04 24.11
N THR A 76 -4.18 5.77 23.71
CA THR A 76 -4.92 5.27 22.57
C THR A 76 -6.37 5.17 23.03
N PRO A 77 -7.32 5.88 22.42
CA PRO A 77 -8.73 5.66 22.72
C PRO A 77 -9.01 4.17 22.47
N ALA A 78 -9.75 3.55 23.40
CA ALA A 78 -10.08 2.13 23.37
C ALA A 78 -10.36 1.67 21.93
N ALA A 79 -9.55 0.72 21.44
CA ALA A 79 -9.83 0.05 20.17
C ALA A 79 -11.28 -0.44 20.20
N PRO A 80 -12.07 -0.25 19.13
CA PRO A 80 -13.40 -0.82 19.09
C PRO A 80 -13.25 -2.33 19.25
N ALA A 81 -13.87 -2.90 20.28
CA ALA A 81 -14.04 -4.34 20.37
C ALA A 81 -14.66 -4.82 19.05
N LEU A 82 -14.21 -5.98 18.55
CA LEU A 82 -14.76 -6.62 17.35
C LEU A 82 -16.29 -6.46 17.36
N SER A 83 -16.85 -5.93 16.28
CA SER A 83 -18.31 -5.83 16.16
C SER A 83 -18.93 -7.22 16.35
N ALA A 84 -20.13 -7.29 16.93
CA ALA A 84 -20.80 -8.58 17.18
C ALA A 84 -20.90 -9.44 15.89
N HIS A 85 -21.06 -8.79 14.73
CA HIS A 85 -21.09 -9.43 13.41
C HIS A 85 -19.72 -9.97 12.98
N GLU A 86 -18.64 -9.28 13.33
CA GLU A 86 -17.27 -9.66 13.02
C GLU A 86 -16.82 -10.85 13.87
N ALA A 87 -17.13 -10.82 15.16
CA ALA A 87 -16.86 -11.94 16.06
C ALA A 87 -17.62 -13.21 15.62
N MET A 88 -18.87 -13.05 15.17
CA MET A 88 -19.66 -14.13 14.59
C MET A 88 -19.04 -14.66 13.29
N ALA A 89 -18.56 -13.76 12.41
CA ALA A 89 -17.90 -14.15 11.16
C ALA A 89 -16.62 -14.98 11.40
N ILE A 90 -15.79 -14.56 12.36
CA ILE A 90 -14.57 -15.29 12.75
C ILE A 90 -14.92 -16.67 13.32
N SER A 91 -15.95 -16.74 14.16
CA SER A 91 -16.42 -18.00 14.74
C SER A 91 -16.94 -18.98 13.68
N MET A 92 -17.76 -18.52 12.75
CA MET A 92 -18.27 -19.32 11.63
C MET A 92 -17.15 -19.78 10.68
N HIS A 93 -16.19 -18.90 10.40
CA HIS A 93 -15.00 -19.26 9.61
C HIS A 93 -14.16 -20.36 10.30
N HIS A 94 -13.97 -20.27 11.61
CA HIS A 94 -13.27 -21.31 12.38
C HIS A 94 -14.05 -22.64 12.41
N ASN A 95 -15.38 -22.59 12.34
CA ASN A 95 -16.25 -23.77 12.21
C ASN A 95 -16.26 -24.35 10.79
N GLY A 96 -15.60 -23.72 9.82
CA GLY A 96 -15.47 -24.20 8.44
C GLY A 96 -16.63 -23.81 7.52
N ASP A 97 -17.46 -22.84 7.91
CA ASP A 97 -18.54 -22.35 7.06
C ASP A 97 -17.99 -21.65 5.82
N SER A 98 -18.73 -21.76 4.70
CA SER A 98 -18.33 -21.10 3.45
C SER A 98 -18.42 -19.58 3.59
N GLN A 99 -17.51 -18.83 2.94
CA GLN A 99 -17.52 -17.37 2.99
C GLN A 99 -18.86 -16.75 2.55
N GLN A 100 -19.57 -17.40 1.63
CA GLN A 100 -20.92 -16.98 1.24
C GLN A 100 -21.93 -17.08 2.38
N THR A 101 -21.95 -18.22 3.09
CA THR A 101 -22.84 -18.45 4.24
C THR A 101 -22.56 -17.46 5.37
N ILE A 102 -21.28 -17.13 5.59
CA ILE A 102 -20.88 -16.16 6.61
C ILE A 102 -21.36 -14.76 6.25
N ARG A 103 -21.26 -14.35 4.98
CA ARG A 103 -21.74 -13.04 4.50
C ARG A 103 -23.26 -12.91 4.63
N GLU A 104 -23.99 -13.97 4.28
CA GLU A 104 -25.45 -14.01 4.41
C GLU A 104 -25.90 -13.90 5.88
N ALA A 105 -25.17 -14.53 6.81
CA ALA A 105 -25.49 -14.51 8.24
C ALA A 105 -25.07 -13.22 8.95
N THR A 106 -23.94 -12.61 8.55
CA THR A 106 -23.34 -11.47 9.26
C THR A 106 -23.60 -10.12 8.60
N GLY A 107 -23.96 -10.10 7.30
CA GLY A 107 -24.18 -8.89 6.52
C GLY A 107 -22.90 -8.19 6.06
N LEU A 108 -21.72 -8.79 6.26
CA LEU A 108 -20.42 -8.24 5.84
C LEU A 108 -20.25 -8.31 4.32
N SER A 109 -19.61 -7.30 3.74
CA SER A 109 -19.19 -7.33 2.33
C SER A 109 -18.05 -8.34 2.09
N GLU A 110 -17.83 -8.72 0.84
CA GLU A 110 -16.78 -9.67 0.46
C GLU A 110 -15.39 -9.21 0.86
N THR A 111 -15.15 -7.91 0.70
CA THR A 111 -13.89 -7.25 1.01
C THR A 111 -13.69 -7.17 2.52
N GLU A 112 -14.72 -6.79 3.28
CA GLU A 112 -14.65 -6.73 4.75
C GLU A 112 -14.39 -8.11 5.37
N LEU A 113 -15.03 -9.16 4.84
CA LEU A 113 -14.80 -10.52 5.32
C LEU A 113 -13.39 -11.02 4.96
N SER A 114 -12.90 -10.70 3.76
CA SER A 114 -11.55 -11.08 3.33
C SER A 114 -10.48 -10.39 4.16
N ASP A 115 -10.63 -9.08 4.38
CA ASP A 115 -9.71 -8.28 5.21
C ASP A 115 -9.74 -8.76 6.66
N LEU A 116 -10.93 -9.07 7.20
CA LEU A 116 -11.09 -9.60 8.56
C LEU A 116 -10.42 -10.98 8.74
N ILE A 117 -10.49 -11.86 7.76
CA ILE A 117 -9.78 -13.15 7.79
C ILE A 117 -8.27 -12.95 7.66
N ALA A 118 -7.83 -12.03 6.80
CA ALA A 118 -6.42 -11.70 6.62
C ALA A 118 -5.80 -11.09 7.89
N ASP A 119 -6.49 -10.14 8.53
CA ASP A 119 -6.10 -9.53 9.80
C ASP A 119 -5.94 -10.60 10.89
N GLN A 120 -6.89 -11.54 10.97
CA GLN A 120 -6.87 -12.62 11.95
C GLN A 120 -5.74 -13.64 11.70
N ALA A 121 -5.45 -13.97 10.43
CA ALA A 121 -4.39 -14.90 10.07
C ALA A 121 -2.98 -14.32 10.32
N LEU A 122 -2.83 -13.00 10.17
CA LEU A 122 -1.56 -12.29 10.36
C LEU A 122 -1.38 -11.75 11.79
N GLY A 123 -2.41 -11.85 12.64
CA GLY A 123 -2.39 -11.32 14.01
C GLY A 123 -2.24 -9.78 14.05
N LEU A 124 -2.66 -9.09 12.98
CA LEU A 124 -2.50 -7.64 12.85
C LEU A 124 -3.69 -6.93 13.50
N PRO A 125 -3.47 -5.91 14.35
CA PRO A 125 -4.56 -5.07 14.81
C PRO A 125 -5.10 -4.27 13.62
N ARG A 126 -6.42 -4.36 13.39
CA ARG A 126 -7.08 -3.64 12.29
C ARG A 126 -6.86 -2.15 12.46
N THR A 127 -6.08 -1.56 11.54
CA THR A 127 -5.98 -0.11 11.43
C THR A 127 -7.22 0.37 10.72
N ALA A 128 -8.16 0.93 11.49
CA ALA A 128 -9.27 1.68 10.91
C ALA A 128 -8.66 2.73 9.95
N ALA A 129 -9.10 2.69 8.70
CA ALA A 129 -8.70 3.63 7.68
C ALA A 129 -9.21 5.04 8.02
N THR A 130 -8.48 5.72 8.89
CA THR A 130 -8.47 7.17 9.01
C THR A 130 -7.03 7.59 8.78
N ALA A 131 -6.79 8.29 7.68
CA ALA A 131 -5.49 8.85 7.36
C ALA A 131 -4.92 9.55 8.60
N PRO A 132 -3.77 9.13 9.15
CA PRO A 132 -3.21 9.81 10.29
C PRO A 132 -2.63 11.14 9.78
N THR A 133 -3.30 12.24 10.08
CA THR A 133 -2.62 13.54 10.15
C THR A 133 -1.67 13.42 11.34
N ILE A 134 -0.46 12.96 11.07
CA ILE A 134 0.64 12.94 12.01
C ILE A 134 0.98 14.41 12.28
N ASP A 135 0.42 14.99 13.34
CA ASP A 135 0.92 16.22 13.93
C ASP A 135 2.09 15.87 14.86
N VAL A 136 3.18 15.41 14.24
CA VAL A 136 4.47 15.37 14.91
C VAL A 136 5.01 16.79 14.86
N PRO A 137 5.32 17.43 16.00
CA PRO A 137 6.10 18.64 15.98
C PRO A 137 7.45 18.30 15.35
N VAL A 138 7.61 18.67 14.07
CA VAL A 138 8.88 18.59 13.34
C VAL A 138 9.80 19.62 13.97
N ILE A 139 10.46 19.22 15.05
CA ILE A 139 11.73 19.83 15.40
C ILE A 139 12.69 19.32 14.35
N SER A 140 12.97 20.16 13.34
CA SER A 140 14.01 19.94 12.35
C SER A 140 15.37 19.94 13.04
N LEU A 141 15.75 18.84 13.72
CA LEU A 141 17.15 18.60 14.03
C LEU A 141 17.90 18.36 12.73
N PRO A 142 19.14 18.84 12.59
CA PRO A 142 20.02 18.55 11.46
C PRO A 142 20.53 17.11 11.51
N LEU A 143 19.63 16.13 11.62
CA LEU A 143 19.91 14.69 11.74
C LEU A 143 20.76 14.17 10.57
N SER A 144 20.65 14.79 9.40
CA SER A 144 21.45 14.42 8.23
C SER A 144 22.96 14.61 8.46
N ASN A 145 23.35 15.64 9.23
CA ASN A 145 24.76 15.90 9.52
C ASN A 145 25.29 14.92 10.58
N GLU A 146 24.49 14.59 11.59
CA GLU A 146 24.87 13.64 12.65
C GLU A 146 25.04 12.21 12.12
N VAL A 147 24.12 11.75 11.26
CA VAL A 147 24.22 10.42 10.63
C VAL A 147 25.44 10.34 9.70
N GLN A 148 25.72 11.41 8.95
CA GLN A 148 26.92 11.47 8.11
C GLN A 148 28.20 11.44 8.94
N GLN A 149 28.26 12.22 10.03
CA GLN A 149 29.41 12.20 10.96
C GLN A 149 29.63 10.82 11.59
N LEU A 150 28.55 10.10 11.93
CA LEU A 150 28.64 8.72 12.44
C LEU A 150 29.15 7.73 11.39
N LEU A 151 28.73 7.86 10.13
CA LEU A 151 29.25 7.04 9.04
C LEU A 151 30.72 7.35 8.75
N ASP A 152 31.11 8.62 8.77
CA ASP A 152 32.50 9.05 8.56
C ASP A 152 33.41 8.54 9.70
N TRP A 153 32.95 8.64 10.95
CA TRP A 153 33.66 8.03 12.09
C TRP A 153 33.73 6.51 11.98
N ALA A 154 32.64 5.84 11.59
CA ALA A 154 32.56 4.40 11.51
C ALA A 154 33.43 3.82 10.37
N THR A 155 33.60 4.56 9.27
CA THR A 155 34.50 4.18 8.17
C THR A 155 35.98 4.35 8.51
N ALA A 156 36.31 5.34 9.36
CA ALA A 156 37.67 5.55 9.90
C ALA A 156 38.00 4.63 11.11
N HIS A 157 37.05 3.82 11.56
CA HIS A 157 37.20 3.04 12.79
C HIS A 157 38.18 1.86 12.62
N PRO A 158 39.04 1.56 13.62
CA PRO A 158 40.03 0.47 13.52
C PRO A 158 39.39 -0.92 13.46
N ALA A 159 38.21 -1.11 14.07
CA ALA A 159 37.52 -2.40 14.04
C ALA A 159 36.84 -2.66 12.68
N ALA A 160 37.15 -3.81 12.07
CA ALA A 160 36.60 -4.20 10.77
C ALA A 160 35.06 -4.38 10.79
N SER A 161 34.49 -4.83 11.92
CA SER A 161 33.04 -5.00 12.08
C SER A 161 32.28 -3.67 11.97
N VAL A 162 32.83 -2.59 12.52
CA VAL A 162 32.24 -1.25 12.49
C VAL A 162 32.26 -0.68 11.07
N ARG A 163 33.37 -0.84 10.34
CA ARG A 163 33.47 -0.44 8.93
C ARG A 163 32.50 -1.20 8.03
N SER A 164 32.40 -2.51 8.22
CA SER A 164 31.44 -3.35 7.48
C SER A 164 29.99 -2.96 7.76
N ARG A 165 29.67 -2.55 8.99
CA ARG A 165 28.33 -2.03 9.33
C ARG A 165 28.05 -0.70 8.65
N ALA A 166 29.00 0.23 8.65
CA ALA A 166 28.85 1.50 7.93
C ALA A 166 28.62 1.27 6.43
N ALA A 167 29.38 0.38 5.80
CA ALA A 167 29.21 0.05 4.38
C ALA A 167 27.81 -0.51 4.06
N ARG A 168 27.25 -1.37 4.93
CA ARG A 168 25.88 -1.88 4.78
C ARG A 168 24.85 -0.76 4.90
N ILE A 169 24.97 0.08 5.93
CA ILE A 169 24.04 1.20 6.13
C ILE A 169 24.07 2.15 4.92
N THR A 170 25.25 2.44 4.37
CA THR A 170 25.37 3.27 3.16
C THR A 170 24.72 2.60 1.95
N ALA A 171 24.88 1.28 1.79
CA ALA A 171 24.21 0.53 0.73
C ALA A 171 22.68 0.59 0.88
N ASP A 172 22.16 0.33 2.08
CA ASP A 172 20.72 0.38 2.36
C ASP A 172 20.15 1.79 2.12
N LEU A 173 20.87 2.85 2.51
CA LEU A 173 20.48 4.22 2.23
C LEU A 173 20.45 4.52 0.73
N SER A 174 21.41 3.99 -0.04
CA SER A 174 21.40 4.14 -1.50
C SER A 174 20.21 3.43 -2.12
N GLU A 175 19.90 2.21 -1.72
CA GLU A 175 18.74 1.44 -2.19
C GLU A 175 17.42 2.16 -1.88
N LEU A 176 17.25 2.66 -0.65
CA LEU A 176 16.07 3.45 -0.27
C LEU A 176 15.95 4.73 -1.12
N SER A 177 17.07 5.39 -1.42
CA SER A 177 17.07 6.60 -2.24
C SER A 177 16.69 6.32 -3.69
N GLU A 178 17.17 5.20 -4.25
CA GLU A 178 16.83 4.73 -5.59
C GLU A 178 15.36 4.33 -5.69
N ARG A 179 14.86 3.58 -4.70
CA ARG A 179 13.45 3.22 -4.62
C ARG A 179 12.55 4.45 -4.58
N ARG A 180 12.88 5.44 -3.75
CA ARG A 180 12.16 6.72 -3.71
C ARG A 180 12.22 7.46 -5.05
N GLY A 181 13.36 7.43 -5.74
CA GLY A 181 13.51 7.97 -7.10
C GLY A 181 12.61 7.28 -8.11
N SER A 182 12.54 5.94 -8.07
CA SER A 182 11.65 5.16 -8.94
C SER A 182 10.17 5.42 -8.66
N GLU A 183 9.77 5.53 -7.40
CA GLU A 183 8.40 5.86 -7.01
C GLU A 183 8.01 7.28 -7.45
N ALA A 184 8.94 8.25 -7.36
CA ALA A 184 8.72 9.59 -7.87
C ALA A 184 8.58 9.61 -9.40
N ALA A 185 9.43 8.87 -10.12
CA ALA A 185 9.35 8.73 -11.58
C ALA A 185 8.04 8.04 -12.01
N GLN A 186 7.58 7.04 -11.25
CA GLN A 186 6.29 6.39 -11.47
C GLN A 186 5.14 7.38 -11.31
N ARG A 187 5.12 8.17 -10.23
CA ARG A 187 4.08 9.21 -10.03
C ARG A 187 4.07 10.24 -11.16
N GLU A 188 5.24 10.67 -11.63
CA GLU A 188 5.34 11.60 -12.77
C GLU A 188 4.79 10.96 -14.06
N ALA A 189 5.09 9.69 -14.30
CA ALA A 189 4.55 8.95 -15.44
C ALA A 189 3.02 8.80 -15.36
N GLU A 190 2.49 8.48 -14.18
CA GLU A 190 1.05 8.40 -13.92
C GLU A 190 0.37 9.75 -14.12
N GLU A 191 0.97 10.85 -13.66
CA GLU A 191 0.46 12.21 -13.89
C GLU A 191 0.45 12.57 -15.38
N LYS A 192 1.49 12.22 -16.13
CA LYS A 192 1.54 12.40 -17.60
C LYS A 192 0.44 11.61 -18.29
N VAL A 193 0.20 10.37 -17.87
CA VAL A 193 -0.90 9.54 -18.39
C VAL A 193 -2.25 10.16 -18.05
N ALA A 194 -2.44 10.65 -16.82
CA ALA A 194 -3.67 11.32 -16.40
C ALA A 194 -3.94 12.59 -17.23
N LYS A 195 -2.92 13.41 -17.49
CA LYS A 195 -3.01 14.59 -18.36
C LYS A 195 -3.39 14.21 -19.79
N ALA A 196 -2.70 13.22 -20.37
CA ALA A 196 -2.99 12.75 -21.72
C ALA A 196 -4.42 12.19 -21.84
N LYS A 197 -4.91 11.46 -20.83
CA LYS A 197 -6.30 10.99 -20.78
C LYS A 197 -7.30 12.15 -20.73
N ALA A 198 -7.05 13.16 -19.90
CA ALA A 198 -7.90 14.34 -19.82
C ALA A 198 -7.95 15.13 -21.14
N GLU A 199 -6.82 15.25 -21.84
CA GLU A 199 -6.75 15.87 -23.17
C GLU A 199 -7.53 15.06 -24.21
N LEU A 200 -7.43 13.72 -24.17
CA LEU A 200 -8.18 12.84 -25.06
C LEU A 200 -9.69 12.94 -24.81
N GLU A 201 -10.14 12.99 -23.56
CA GLU A 201 -11.55 13.21 -23.24
C GLU A 201 -12.05 14.57 -23.76
N ARG A 202 -11.29 15.64 -23.56
CA ARG A 202 -11.63 16.97 -24.12
C ARG A 202 -11.75 16.92 -25.65
N ALA A 203 -10.79 16.29 -26.33
CA ALA A 203 -10.85 16.14 -27.78
C ALA A 203 -12.06 15.29 -28.23
N GLN A 204 -12.42 14.26 -27.46
CA GLN A 204 -13.62 13.46 -27.73
C GLN A 204 -14.91 14.27 -27.54
N GLU A 205 -14.98 15.12 -26.52
CA GLU A 205 -16.11 16.03 -26.29
C GLU A 205 -16.25 17.04 -27.42
N GLU A 206 -15.15 17.68 -27.85
CA GLU A 206 -15.14 18.56 -29.02
C GLU A 206 -15.62 17.84 -30.29
N LEU A 207 -15.19 16.59 -30.50
CA LEU A 207 -15.66 15.80 -31.62
C LEU A 207 -17.15 15.45 -31.50
N ARG A 208 -17.65 15.19 -30.29
CA ARG A 208 -19.09 14.98 -30.04
C ARG A 208 -19.88 16.26 -30.32
N THR A 209 -19.41 17.45 -29.92
CA THR A 209 -20.11 18.72 -30.18
C THR A 209 -20.11 19.07 -31.67
N VAL A 210 -18.99 18.90 -32.38
CA VAL A 210 -18.93 19.12 -33.84
C VAL A 210 -19.85 18.15 -34.58
N LYS A 211 -19.86 16.86 -34.19
CA LYS A 211 -20.79 15.88 -34.77
C LYS A 211 -22.25 16.19 -34.46
N ALA A 212 -22.56 16.65 -33.25
CA ALA A 212 -23.91 17.08 -32.89
C ALA A 212 -24.34 18.31 -33.69
N GLY A 213 -23.48 19.33 -33.81
CA GLY A 213 -23.72 20.52 -34.62
C GLY A 213 -23.88 20.21 -36.11
N THR A 214 -23.12 19.26 -36.65
CA THR A 214 -23.25 18.78 -38.03
C THR A 214 -24.55 17.98 -38.24
N ARG A 215 -25.04 17.28 -37.21
CA ARG A 215 -26.28 16.50 -37.31
C ARG A 215 -27.53 17.38 -37.25
N THR A 216 -27.47 18.53 -36.56
CA THR A 216 -28.60 19.48 -36.47
C THR A 216 -28.81 20.30 -37.74
N THR A 217 -27.79 20.50 -38.57
CA THR A 217 -27.95 21.14 -39.90
C THR A 217 -28.39 20.19 -41.01
N ALA A 218 -28.52 18.89 -40.72
CA ALA A 218 -29.05 17.88 -41.65
C ALA A 218 -30.58 17.67 -41.54
N ALA A 219 -31.27 18.39 -40.65
CA ALA A 219 -32.71 18.26 -40.43
C ALA A 219 -33.52 19.37 -41.11
N ALA A 220 -33.35 19.54 -42.43
CA ALA A 220 -34.37 20.12 -43.33
C ALA A 220 -33.85 20.22 -44.77
N THR A 221 -33.69 19.09 -45.47
CA THR A 221 -33.89 19.05 -46.93
C THR A 221 -34.26 17.62 -47.33
N ALA A 222 -35.45 17.50 -47.94
CA ALA A 222 -36.03 16.46 -48.81
C ALA A 222 -35.33 15.08 -48.98
N PRO A 223 -36.11 13.99 -49.14
CA PRO A 223 -35.56 12.66 -49.35
C PRO A 223 -34.90 12.57 -50.74
N THR A 224 -33.57 12.70 -50.80
CA THR A 224 -32.79 12.26 -51.97
C THR A 224 -32.47 10.77 -51.85
N PRO A 225 -32.57 10.02 -52.96
CA PRO A 225 -32.68 8.56 -52.93
C PRO A 225 -31.42 7.87 -52.43
N ILE A 226 -31.65 6.71 -51.84
CA ILE A 226 -30.70 5.66 -51.44
C ILE A 226 -29.45 5.67 -52.33
N ARG A 227 -28.32 6.12 -51.79
CA ARG A 227 -27.01 5.74 -52.34
C ARG A 227 -26.61 4.41 -51.75
N THR A 228 -27.03 3.35 -52.43
CA THR A 228 -26.28 2.09 -52.48
C THR A 228 -24.87 2.43 -52.98
N GLY A 229 -23.84 2.19 -52.16
CA GLY A 229 -22.48 2.50 -52.57
C GLY A 229 -21.44 2.35 -51.47
N LEU A 230 -21.19 1.12 -51.05
CA LEU A 230 -19.89 0.74 -50.49
C LEU A 230 -18.87 0.82 -51.64
N GLY A 231 -18.35 2.01 -51.92
CA GLY A 231 -17.43 2.23 -53.04
C GLY A 231 -16.75 3.57 -52.88
N SER A 232 -15.41 3.52 -52.83
CA SER A 232 -14.44 4.63 -52.93
C SER A 232 -15.09 5.95 -53.35
N GLY A 233 -15.00 7.00 -52.52
CA GLY A 233 -15.63 8.32 -52.68
C GLY A 233 -15.18 9.14 -53.89
N ARG A 234 -15.14 8.49 -55.05
CA ARG A 234 -14.70 8.93 -56.36
C ARG A 234 -15.93 9.27 -57.18
N THR A 235 -15.86 10.37 -57.92
CA THR A 235 -17.00 10.83 -58.72
C THR A 235 -17.28 9.85 -59.86
N ARG A 236 -18.52 9.83 -60.36
CA ARG A 236 -18.91 8.98 -61.51
C ARG A 236 -18.07 9.29 -62.75
N GLU A 237 -17.65 10.54 -62.88
CA GLU A 237 -16.79 11.05 -63.95
C GLU A 237 -15.36 10.50 -63.83
N GLU A 238 -14.78 10.50 -62.62
CA GLU A 238 -13.48 9.88 -62.36
C GLU A 238 -13.50 8.38 -62.65
N LEU A 239 -14.54 7.66 -62.23
CA LEU A 239 -14.68 6.24 -62.55
C LEU A 239 -14.86 5.99 -64.06
N ALA A 240 -15.38 6.94 -64.82
CA ALA A 240 -15.45 6.87 -66.28
C ALA A 240 -14.06 7.09 -66.91
N ALA A 241 -13.30 8.07 -66.44
CA ALA A 241 -11.93 8.32 -66.85
C ALA A 241 -11.02 7.09 -66.56
N ILE A 242 -11.14 6.50 -65.37
CA ILE A 242 -10.40 5.30 -64.99
C ILE A 242 -10.78 4.12 -65.90
N ARG A 243 -12.06 3.96 -66.26
CA ARG A 243 -12.51 2.92 -67.20
C ARG A 243 -11.92 3.11 -68.60
N THR A 244 -11.87 4.34 -69.10
CA THR A 244 -11.27 4.66 -70.41
C THR A 244 -9.77 4.35 -70.39
N TRP A 245 -9.07 4.78 -69.34
CA TRP A 245 -7.65 4.47 -69.15
C TRP A 245 -7.41 2.96 -69.03
N ALA A 246 -8.24 2.26 -68.24
CA ALA A 246 -8.12 0.83 -68.03
C ALA A 246 -8.27 0.04 -69.34
N ARG A 247 -9.27 0.37 -70.17
CA ARG A 247 -9.44 -0.26 -71.49
C ARG A 247 -8.26 0.03 -72.42
N ALA A 248 -7.73 1.26 -72.41
CA ALA A 248 -6.55 1.62 -73.21
C ALA A 248 -5.28 0.86 -72.76
N ASN A 249 -5.18 0.49 -71.47
CA ASN A 249 -4.07 -0.27 -70.90
C ASN A 249 -4.33 -1.79 -70.88
N GLY A 250 -5.38 -2.28 -71.55
CA GLY A 250 -5.68 -3.72 -71.65
C GLY A 250 -6.28 -4.36 -70.39
N HIS A 251 -6.74 -3.56 -69.43
CA HIS A 251 -7.44 -4.07 -68.24
C HIS A 251 -8.91 -4.35 -68.54
N GLN A 252 -9.39 -5.54 -68.15
CA GLN A 252 -10.79 -5.95 -68.31
C GLN A 252 -11.66 -5.25 -67.24
N VAL A 253 -12.50 -4.30 -67.67
CA VAL A 253 -13.45 -3.59 -66.79
C VAL A 253 -14.85 -3.66 -67.39
N ALA A 254 -15.86 -3.89 -66.54
CA ALA A 254 -17.26 -3.87 -66.95
C ALA A 254 -17.71 -2.46 -67.38
N ASP A 255 -18.62 -2.39 -68.36
CA ASP A 255 -19.09 -1.12 -68.90
C ASP A 255 -19.87 -0.28 -67.89
N ALA A 256 -20.55 -0.95 -66.95
CA ALA A 256 -21.26 -0.36 -65.82
C ALA A 256 -20.97 -1.14 -64.54
N GLY A 257 -20.86 -0.42 -63.42
CA GLY A 257 -20.68 -1.00 -62.10
C GLY A 257 -19.35 -0.63 -61.44
N MET A 258 -18.99 -1.42 -60.43
CA MET A 258 -17.81 -1.17 -59.60
C MET A 258 -16.51 -1.51 -60.34
N VAL A 259 -15.57 -0.57 -60.36
CA VAL A 259 -14.23 -0.79 -60.93
C VAL A 259 -13.42 -1.67 -59.97
N PRO A 260 -12.79 -2.77 -60.44
CA PRO A 260 -11.96 -3.61 -59.59
C PRO A 260 -10.84 -2.81 -58.89
N LYS A 261 -10.60 -3.10 -57.60
CA LYS A 261 -9.59 -2.39 -56.79
C LYS A 261 -8.19 -2.39 -57.43
N ARG A 262 -7.80 -3.48 -58.12
CA ARG A 262 -6.52 -3.57 -58.86
C ARG A 262 -6.37 -2.50 -59.95
N VAL A 263 -7.46 -2.16 -60.63
CA VAL A 263 -7.44 -1.15 -61.70
C VAL A 263 -7.37 0.26 -61.12
N LEU A 264 -8.02 0.50 -59.98
CA LEU A 264 -7.91 1.76 -59.24
C LEU A 264 -6.47 1.98 -58.76
N GLU A 265 -5.84 0.98 -58.17
CA GLU A 265 -4.44 1.05 -57.71
C GLU A 265 -3.46 1.27 -58.88
N ALA A 266 -3.66 0.60 -60.02
CA ALA A 266 -2.84 0.80 -61.21
C ALA A 266 -3.00 2.21 -61.81
N TYR A 267 -4.23 2.74 -61.82
CA TYR A 267 -4.49 4.11 -62.25
C TYR A 267 -3.82 5.12 -61.31
N ASP A 268 -3.90 4.90 -60.00
CA ASP A 268 -3.27 5.76 -59.00
C ASP A 268 -1.75 5.73 -59.08
N ALA A 269 -1.14 4.57 -59.34
CA ALA A 269 0.29 4.45 -59.58
C ALA A 269 0.74 5.18 -60.87
N ALA A 270 -0.09 5.16 -61.93
CA ALA A 270 0.23 5.83 -63.19
C ALA A 270 0.03 7.36 -63.14
N HIS A 271 -0.86 7.86 -62.27
CA HIS A 271 -1.22 9.28 -62.17
C HIS A 271 -0.66 9.97 -60.91
N GLN A 272 -0.08 9.24 -59.97
CA GLN A 272 0.85 9.81 -58.99
C GLN A 272 2.12 10.19 -59.73
N ALA A 273 2.14 11.42 -60.25
CA ALA A 273 3.36 12.03 -60.75
C ALA A 273 4.48 11.86 -59.70
N PRO A 274 5.71 11.49 -60.10
CA PRO A 274 6.80 11.38 -59.14
C PRO A 274 7.02 12.77 -58.55
N VAL A 275 6.68 12.92 -57.27
CA VAL A 275 7.11 14.09 -56.49
C VAL A 275 8.63 14.08 -56.60
N ARG A 276 9.17 14.98 -57.43
CA ARG A 276 10.61 15.20 -57.53
C ARG A 276 11.10 15.44 -56.11
N LYS A 277 11.90 14.50 -55.62
CA LYS A 277 12.74 14.65 -54.44
C LYS A 277 13.62 15.87 -54.70
N ALA A 278 13.23 17.02 -54.17
CA ALA A 278 14.13 18.16 -54.05
C ALA A 278 15.09 17.83 -52.90
N GLY A 279 16.28 17.40 -53.29
CA GLY A 279 17.48 17.31 -52.46
C GLY A 279 18.57 18.12 -53.13
#